data_AF-A0A2A9PFB1-F1
#
_entry.id   AF-A0A2A9PFB1-F1
#
_cell.length_a   1.000
_cell.length_b   1.000
_cell.length_c   1.000
_cell.angle_alpha   90.00
_cell.angle_beta   90.00
_cell.angle_gamma   90.00
#
_symmetry.space_group_name_H-M   'P 1'
#
loop_
_entity.id
_entity.type
_entity.pdbx_description
1 polymer ?
#
loop_
_entity_poly.entity_id
_entity_poly.type
_entity_poly.pdbx_seq_one_letter_code
_entity_poly.pdbx_strand_id
1 'polypeptide(L)'
;MEVNSPTPHNSSFCYIRGFDLQLPSLLSPFIWSGSTYSWHASTSISLHQSCPVRHFLSSWRSSFYKVIMFKATLLRPRVLSLVAVILFFFLFHLLHPLPQNRLSFPAAWTAEKTTTWQVARQTTASDLLGRQPPGVRPSRIPSIFHQSWKSTELPTKFQHWSATCRKTHPAWEWVIWTDDDNLRLVQKHFPSLEMSYRHLPGEIYRADLSRALYMYIFGGVYADLDMECLRPTEELQKMVAGSFNTPIKAMFGRMGDDPDFQHSIPNAWMLSTPGHPFFLHFLRTIDEQVMDIKANNKSWPDAESLTGPVALREAIAKYEEDKVRRGRRMKDRITQLVKDGPFGESDDLDHQVFLLPSSFIYPYSWGSDGEPIRGQCWVLSDGFDADKCKELLEVRQAKSICITYWSHTHTPTGHDFDNMKHIEG
;
A
#
# COMPACT_ATOMS: atom_id res chain seq x y z
N MET A 1 -22.12 -26.70 44.99
CA MET A 1 -20.70 -26.83 44.60
C MET A 1 -20.26 -25.48 44.10
N GLU A 2 -19.23 -24.96 44.75
CA GLU A 2 -18.84 -23.55 44.78
C GLU A 2 -18.37 -23.00 43.43
N VAL A 3 -18.72 -21.73 43.25
CA VAL A 3 -18.17 -20.77 42.31
C VAL A 3 -16.80 -20.32 42.84
N ASN A 4 -15.78 -20.20 41.98
CA ASN A 4 -14.65 -19.29 42.23
C ASN A 4 -14.01 -18.82 40.93
N SER A 5 -14.17 -17.52 40.69
CA SER A 5 -13.39 -16.63 39.84
C SER A 5 -12.05 -16.25 40.49
N PRO A 6 -11.04 -15.81 39.71
CA PRO A 6 -9.99 -14.95 40.25
C PRO A 6 -9.94 -13.59 39.54
N THR A 7 -9.83 -12.52 40.34
CA THR A 7 -9.45 -11.16 39.93
C THR A 7 -7.93 -10.92 40.06
N PRO A 8 -7.36 -9.93 39.35
CA PRO A 8 -5.92 -9.76 39.15
C PRO A 8 -5.29 -8.69 40.06
N HIS A 9 -3.97 -8.75 40.28
CA HIS A 9 -3.20 -7.59 40.76
C HIS A 9 -1.74 -7.53 40.25
N ASN A 10 -1.43 -6.32 39.77
CA ASN A 10 -0.18 -5.55 39.88
C ASN A 10 1.07 -5.91 39.04
N SER A 11 1.14 -5.22 37.90
CA SER A 11 2.20 -4.26 37.50
C SER A 11 3.55 -4.29 38.23
N SER A 12 4.63 -4.43 37.45
CA SER A 12 5.91 -3.72 37.66
C SER A 12 6.70 -3.64 36.34
N PHE A 13 6.95 -2.43 35.86
CA PHE A 13 7.82 -2.09 34.71
C PHE A 13 9.15 -1.51 35.23
N CYS A 14 10.28 -2.01 34.72
CA CYS A 14 11.61 -1.37 34.62
C CYS A 14 12.58 -2.40 33.98
N TYR A 15 13.56 -2.13 33.11
CA TYR A 15 14.03 -0.98 32.33
C TYR A 15 15.09 -1.53 31.31
N ILE A 16 15.08 -1.05 30.06
CA ILE A 16 16.21 -0.64 29.17
C ILE A 16 17.38 -1.58 28.75
N ARG A 17 17.76 -1.39 27.45
CA ARG A 17 18.97 -1.75 26.65
C ARG A 17 18.97 -3.18 26.08
N GLY A 18 19.05 -3.41 24.78
CA GLY A 18 19.77 -2.68 23.74
C GLY A 18 20.97 -3.53 23.33
N PHE A 19 20.79 -4.38 22.32
CA PHE A 19 21.87 -5.11 21.67
C PHE A 19 21.63 -5.13 20.16
N ASP A 20 22.36 -4.25 19.47
CA ASP A 20 22.92 -4.55 18.16
C ASP A 20 23.76 -5.83 18.28
N LEU A 21 23.61 -6.76 17.34
CA LEU A 21 24.69 -7.66 17.00
C LEU A 21 24.61 -8.02 15.52
N GLN A 22 25.76 -7.79 14.89
CA GLN A 22 26.04 -7.85 13.47
C GLN A 22 26.00 -9.27 12.91
N LEU A 23 25.64 -9.33 11.62
CA LEU A 23 25.96 -10.41 10.69
C LEU A 23 27.43 -10.86 10.81
N PRO A 24 27.70 -12.17 10.71
CA PRO A 24 28.97 -12.66 10.18
C PRO A 24 28.79 -13.14 8.73
N SER A 25 29.58 -12.55 7.86
CA SER A 25 29.85 -13.01 6.51
C SER A 25 30.74 -14.24 6.48
N LEU A 26 30.39 -15.15 5.55
CA LEU A 26 31.28 -15.90 4.65
C LEU A 26 32.02 -17.18 5.11
N LEU A 27 31.87 -18.17 4.21
CA LEU A 27 32.72 -19.30 3.83
C LEU A 27 32.46 -20.68 4.47
N SER A 28 31.94 -21.57 3.61
CA SER A 28 32.08 -23.04 3.69
C SER A 28 33.55 -23.48 3.63
N PRO A 29 33.87 -24.71 4.09
CA PRO A 29 33.88 -25.82 3.13
C PRO A 29 33.33 -27.17 3.65
N PHE A 30 32.98 -27.99 2.65
CA PHE A 30 32.66 -29.42 2.57
C PHE A 30 33.18 -30.42 3.67
N ILE A 31 32.28 -31.36 4.01
CA ILE A 31 32.41 -32.84 4.18
C ILE A 31 32.54 -33.51 5.58
N TRP A 32 31.46 -34.26 5.86
CA TRP A 32 31.25 -35.59 6.50
C TRP A 32 31.34 -35.90 8.01
N SER A 33 30.25 -36.60 8.40
CA SER A 33 30.08 -37.76 9.28
C SER A 33 30.16 -37.64 10.80
N GLY A 34 29.01 -37.94 11.42
CA GLY A 34 28.89 -39.14 12.25
C GLY A 34 28.93 -38.98 13.77
N SER A 35 27.92 -39.56 14.41
CA SER A 35 27.85 -40.05 15.82
C SER A 35 27.72 -39.04 16.97
N THR A 36 26.47 -38.94 17.45
CA THR A 36 25.99 -39.10 18.84
C THR A 36 27.02 -39.19 19.97
N TYR A 37 26.88 -38.36 21.01
CA TYR A 37 26.93 -38.78 22.44
C TYR A 37 26.24 -37.74 23.33
N SER A 38 25.38 -38.24 24.23
CA SER A 38 24.74 -37.49 25.31
C SER A 38 25.60 -37.56 26.57
N TRP A 39 25.64 -36.51 27.39
CA TRP A 39 25.91 -36.64 28.83
C TRP A 39 25.17 -35.56 29.64
N HIS A 40 24.39 -36.03 30.60
CA HIS A 40 23.87 -35.28 31.75
C HIS A 40 24.99 -34.98 32.77
N ALA A 41 24.92 -33.84 33.47
CA ALA A 41 25.25 -33.74 34.91
C ALA A 41 24.82 -32.38 35.52
N SER A 42 23.72 -32.45 36.25
CA SER A 42 23.40 -31.92 37.59
C SER A 42 24.29 -30.85 38.28
N THR A 43 23.63 -29.76 38.67
CA THR A 43 23.62 -29.04 39.98
C THR A 43 24.85 -29.01 40.89
N SER A 44 25.24 -27.80 41.32
CA SER A 44 25.31 -27.47 42.76
C SER A 44 25.30 -25.95 43.01
N ILE A 45 24.54 -25.57 44.04
CA ILE A 45 24.36 -24.23 44.60
C ILE A 45 25.43 -24.01 45.66
N SER A 46 26.02 -22.82 45.73
CA SER A 46 26.56 -22.30 46.99
C SER A 46 26.26 -20.81 47.16
N LEU A 47 25.58 -20.52 48.28
CA LEU A 47 25.22 -19.22 48.82
C LEU A 47 26.19 -18.93 49.97
N HIS A 48 26.79 -17.74 49.98
CA HIS A 48 27.29 -16.99 51.15
C HIS A 48 28.05 -15.75 50.62
N GLN A 49 28.07 -14.57 51.21
CA GLN A 49 27.27 -13.86 52.21
C GLN A 49 27.87 -12.43 52.27
N SER A 50 27.03 -11.44 52.54
CA SER A 50 27.33 -10.25 53.37
C SER A 50 28.20 -9.10 52.83
N CYS A 51 27.51 -7.98 52.61
CA CYS A 51 27.99 -6.60 52.57
C CYS A 51 28.29 -6.06 53.99
N PRO A 52 29.15 -5.05 54.16
CA PRO A 52 28.94 -4.03 55.19
C PRO A 52 28.98 -2.59 54.67
N VAL A 53 28.32 -1.72 55.44
CA VAL A 53 27.90 -0.35 55.11
C VAL A 53 28.62 0.69 56.00
N ARG A 54 28.86 1.88 55.42
CA ARG A 54 28.98 3.25 55.98
C ARG A 54 30.33 3.85 56.42
N HIS A 55 30.57 5.06 55.86
CA HIS A 55 31.00 6.38 56.41
C HIS A 55 32.01 7.03 55.42
N PHE A 56 32.05 8.32 55.06
CA PHE A 56 31.30 9.53 55.40
C PHE A 56 31.65 10.64 54.36
N LEU A 57 30.66 11.46 54.01
CA LEU A 57 30.65 12.85 53.49
C LEU A 57 31.99 13.57 53.18
N SER A 58 32.16 14.04 51.94
CA SER A 58 32.61 15.42 51.62
C SER A 58 32.47 15.75 50.12
N SER A 59 32.30 17.04 49.81
CA SER A 59 32.32 17.67 48.47
C SER A 59 30.98 17.91 47.78
N TRP A 60 30.22 18.87 48.32
CA TRP A 60 29.38 19.77 47.52
C TRP A 60 29.50 21.19 48.10
N ARG A 61 29.72 22.16 47.20
CA ARG A 61 29.74 23.64 47.34
C ARG A 61 31.11 24.30 47.19
N SER A 62 31.41 24.78 45.98
CA SER A 62 31.91 26.15 45.72
C SER A 62 32.50 26.24 44.31
N SER A 63 31.70 26.64 43.31
CA SER A 63 32.16 27.38 42.11
C SER A 63 30.96 27.80 41.26
N PHE A 64 30.19 28.81 41.71
CA PHE A 64 29.27 29.51 40.79
C PHE A 64 29.10 31.02 41.05
N TYR A 65 29.80 31.61 42.02
CA TYR A 65 29.55 33.02 42.40
C TYR A 65 30.80 33.89 42.59
N LYS A 66 31.91 33.56 41.92
CA LYS A 66 33.14 34.40 41.91
C LYS A 66 33.61 34.84 40.52
N VAL A 67 32.68 34.99 39.56
CA VAL A 67 32.99 35.57 38.22
C VAL A 67 32.22 36.87 37.95
N ILE A 68 31.32 37.28 38.85
CA ILE A 68 30.58 38.53 38.70
C ILE A 68 31.12 39.50 39.75
N MET A 69 31.59 40.66 39.30
CA MET A 69 32.18 41.78 40.06
C MET A 69 33.72 41.85 40.12
N PHE A 70 34.40 41.90 38.97
CA PHE A 70 35.46 42.89 38.72
C PHE A 70 35.89 42.87 37.24
N LYS A 71 35.37 43.82 36.45
CA LYS A 71 36.00 44.47 35.27
C LYS A 71 34.98 45.36 34.56
N ALA A 72 34.53 46.39 35.28
CA ALA A 72 33.97 47.58 34.66
C ALA A 72 35.13 48.48 34.24
N THR A 73 35.71 48.25 33.06
CA THR A 73 36.48 49.28 32.33
C THR A 73 36.77 48.78 30.91
N LEU A 74 36.54 49.66 29.92
CA LEU A 74 36.84 49.55 28.48
C LEU A 74 35.75 48.89 27.61
N LEU A 75 34.60 49.56 27.48
CA LEU A 75 33.71 49.44 26.33
C LEU A 75 34.51 49.79 25.05
N ARG A 76 34.71 48.79 24.20
CA ARG A 76 35.47 48.94 22.94
C ARG A 76 34.72 49.91 22.00
N PRO A 77 35.43 50.80 21.27
CA PRO A 77 34.82 51.82 20.40
C PRO A 77 33.86 51.25 19.33
N ARG A 78 34.02 49.97 18.96
CA ARG A 78 33.14 49.28 18.01
C ARG A 78 31.73 48.97 18.55
N VAL A 79 31.55 48.86 19.87
CA VAL A 79 30.24 48.59 20.49
C VAL A 79 29.41 49.87 20.60
N LEU A 80 30.06 51.01 20.88
CA LEU A 80 29.41 52.33 20.86
C LEU A 80 28.94 52.74 19.46
N SER A 81 29.73 52.40 18.42
CA SER A 81 29.34 52.67 17.03
C SER A 81 28.09 51.90 16.59
N LEU A 82 27.94 50.64 17.04
CA LEU A 82 26.78 49.82 16.67
C LEU A 82 25.49 50.34 17.34
N VAL A 83 25.58 50.74 18.62
CA VAL A 83 24.45 51.31 19.35
C VAL A 83 24.04 52.66 18.75
N ALA A 84 25.00 53.50 18.35
CA ALA A 84 24.70 54.77 17.68
C ALA A 84 24.01 54.58 16.32
N VAL A 85 24.41 53.57 15.53
CA VAL A 85 23.75 53.25 14.24
C VAL A 85 22.32 52.76 14.48
N ILE A 86 22.09 51.88 15.44
CA ILE A 86 20.74 51.37 15.75
C ILE A 86 19.82 52.50 16.22
N LEU A 87 20.32 53.39 17.10
CA LEU A 87 19.57 54.56 17.55
C LEU A 87 19.29 55.53 16.40
N PHE A 88 20.23 55.73 15.47
CA PHE A 88 20.01 56.56 14.29
C PHE A 88 18.92 55.97 13.38
N PHE A 89 18.92 54.66 13.11
CA PHE A 89 17.87 54.01 12.32
C PHE A 89 16.50 54.10 13.00
N PHE A 90 16.44 53.93 14.33
CA PHE A 90 15.20 54.09 15.08
C PHE A 90 14.67 55.53 15.05
N LEU A 91 15.55 56.53 15.23
CA LEU A 91 15.17 57.95 15.18
C LEU A 91 14.78 58.39 13.76
N PHE A 92 15.45 57.86 12.74
CA PHE A 92 15.14 58.11 11.33
C PHE A 92 13.73 57.59 10.95
N HIS A 93 13.33 56.40 11.42
CA HIS A 93 11.98 55.88 11.18
C HIS A 93 10.88 56.55 12.02
N LEU A 94 11.22 57.16 13.16
CA LEU A 94 10.29 58.00 13.92
C LEU A 94 10.04 59.36 13.26
N LEU A 95 11.05 59.93 12.60
CA LEU A 95 10.96 61.26 11.97
C LEU A 95 10.54 61.21 10.48
N HIS A 96 10.71 60.06 9.82
CA HIS A 96 10.32 59.84 8.43
C HIS A 96 9.43 58.58 8.31
N PRO A 97 8.13 58.67 8.64
CA PRO A 97 7.19 57.60 8.36
C PRO A 97 7.21 57.31 6.85
N LEU A 98 7.43 56.04 6.50
CA LEU A 98 7.43 55.59 5.10
C LEU A 98 6.10 56.00 4.43
N PRO A 99 6.13 56.46 3.16
CA PRO A 99 4.93 56.86 2.47
C PRO A 99 3.95 55.68 2.43
N GLN A 100 2.75 55.89 2.97
CA GLN A 100 1.63 54.97 2.83
C GLN A 100 1.26 54.92 1.34
N ASN A 101 1.91 54.03 0.61
CA ASN A 101 1.41 53.60 -0.68
C ASN A 101 -0.01 53.08 -0.43
N ARG A 102 -0.99 53.79 -0.98
CA ARG A 102 -2.36 53.32 -1.06
C ARG A 102 -2.35 52.00 -1.81
N LEU A 103 -2.34 50.90 -1.06
CA LEU A 103 -2.83 49.63 -1.55
C LEU A 103 -4.34 49.82 -1.68
N SER A 104 -4.76 50.28 -2.86
CA SER A 104 -6.12 50.03 -3.34
C SER A 104 -6.32 48.53 -3.32
N PHE A 105 -7.00 48.03 -2.30
CA PHE A 105 -7.53 46.68 -2.26
C PHE A 105 -8.42 46.53 -3.50
N PRO A 106 -8.13 45.58 -4.42
CA PRO A 106 -9.14 45.21 -5.38
C PRO A 106 -10.36 44.76 -4.61
N ALA A 107 -11.52 45.23 -5.05
CA ALA A 107 -12.84 44.89 -4.50
C ALA A 107 -12.86 43.43 -4.04
N ALA A 108 -13.32 43.23 -2.81
CA ALA A 108 -13.51 41.92 -2.20
C ALA A 108 -14.07 40.95 -3.25
N TRP A 109 -13.21 40.02 -3.68
CA TRP A 109 -13.65 38.82 -4.36
C TRP A 109 -14.45 38.05 -3.32
N THR A 110 -15.73 38.35 -3.20
CA THR A 110 -16.71 37.38 -2.69
C THR A 110 -16.84 36.31 -3.78
N ALA A 111 -15.78 35.50 -3.96
CA ALA A 111 -16.03 34.13 -4.32
C ALA A 111 -16.78 33.56 -3.13
N GLU A 112 -18.10 33.48 -3.25
CA GLU A 112 -18.78 32.31 -2.72
C GLU A 112 -17.93 31.11 -3.16
N LYS A 113 -17.13 30.55 -2.24
CA LYS A 113 -16.74 29.16 -2.35
C LYS A 113 -18.04 28.39 -2.21
N THR A 114 -18.77 28.26 -3.30
CA THR A 114 -19.62 27.11 -3.51
C THR A 114 -18.62 25.95 -3.44
N THR A 115 -18.58 25.28 -2.30
CA THR A 115 -17.80 24.07 -2.10
C THR A 115 -18.45 22.99 -2.95
N THR A 116 -18.33 23.09 -4.27
CA THR A 116 -18.57 21.95 -5.15
C THR A 116 -17.53 20.93 -4.73
N TRP A 117 -17.96 19.84 -4.11
CA TRP A 117 -17.10 18.69 -3.84
C TRP A 117 -16.42 18.32 -5.17
N GLN A 118 -15.15 18.70 -5.32
CA GLN A 118 -14.38 18.29 -6.48
C GLN A 118 -14.23 16.78 -6.36
N VAL A 119 -14.70 16.05 -7.37
CA VAL A 119 -14.51 14.60 -7.48
C VAL A 119 -13.45 14.35 -8.54
N ALA A 120 -12.81 13.17 -8.49
CA ALA A 120 -11.87 12.73 -9.51
C ALA A 120 -12.41 12.99 -10.93
N ARG A 121 -11.57 13.58 -11.78
CA ARG A 121 -11.90 13.87 -13.18
C ARG A 121 -12.09 12.55 -13.92
N GLN A 122 -13.24 12.37 -14.55
CA GLN A 122 -13.44 11.21 -15.41
C GLN A 122 -12.61 11.35 -16.69
N THR A 123 -11.85 10.30 -17.00
CA THR A 123 -11.08 10.16 -18.23
C THR A 123 -11.57 8.90 -18.94
N THR A 124 -11.80 8.96 -20.26
CA THR A 124 -12.25 7.78 -20.99
C THR A 124 -11.10 6.79 -21.19
N ALA A 125 -11.41 5.49 -21.31
CA ALA A 125 -10.41 4.48 -21.65
C ALA A 125 -9.71 4.80 -22.98
N SER A 126 -10.46 5.31 -23.97
CA SER A 126 -9.90 5.75 -25.26
C SER A 126 -8.89 6.89 -25.11
N ASP A 127 -9.21 7.92 -24.30
CA ASP A 127 -8.28 9.03 -24.03
C ASP A 127 -7.00 8.54 -23.35
N LEU A 128 -7.13 7.61 -22.38
CA LEU A 128 -5.99 7.06 -21.67
C LEU A 128 -5.13 6.18 -22.58
N LEU A 129 -5.75 5.32 -23.41
CA LEU A 129 -5.08 4.55 -24.46
C LEU A 129 -4.37 5.47 -25.46
N GLY A 130 -4.93 6.64 -25.77
CA GLY A 130 -4.35 7.63 -26.69
C GLY A 130 -3.05 8.26 -26.18
N ARG A 131 -2.76 8.17 -24.88
CA ARG A 131 -1.53 8.74 -24.29
C ARG A 131 -0.33 7.90 -24.68
N GLN A 132 0.76 8.57 -25.01
CA GLN A 132 2.05 7.91 -25.10
C GLN A 132 2.49 7.53 -23.68
N PRO A 133 2.73 6.24 -23.40
CA PRO A 133 3.35 5.84 -22.14
C PRO A 133 4.71 6.54 -22.03
N PRO A 134 5.16 6.92 -20.83
CA PRO A 134 6.29 7.82 -20.66
C PRO A 134 7.64 7.34 -21.24
N GLY A 135 7.74 6.14 -21.82
CA GLY A 135 8.96 5.52 -22.38
C GLY A 135 10.00 5.16 -21.32
N VAL A 136 10.11 6.00 -20.29
CA VAL A 136 10.85 5.83 -19.05
C VAL A 136 9.88 5.40 -17.94
N ARG A 137 10.31 4.47 -17.10
CA ARG A 137 9.53 3.96 -15.96
C ARG A 137 9.49 5.00 -14.85
N PRO A 138 8.33 5.58 -14.51
CA PRO A 138 8.23 6.53 -13.41
C PRO A 138 8.47 5.84 -12.07
N SER A 139 9.20 6.48 -11.15
CA SER A 139 9.37 6.00 -9.78
C SER A 139 8.24 6.40 -8.83
N ARG A 140 7.25 7.16 -9.35
CA ARG A 140 6.07 7.64 -8.62
C ARG A 140 4.84 6.90 -9.12
N ILE A 141 3.92 6.65 -8.20
CA ILE A 141 2.61 6.07 -8.53
C ILE A 141 1.78 7.16 -9.22
N PRO A 142 1.31 6.94 -10.45
CA PRO A 142 0.43 7.87 -11.14
C PRO A 142 -0.90 8.07 -10.40
N SER A 143 -1.44 9.29 -10.42
CA SER A 143 -2.74 9.62 -9.83
C SER A 143 -3.90 9.20 -10.75
N ILE A 144 -3.97 7.90 -11.06
CA ILE A 144 -5.00 7.29 -11.90
C ILE A 144 -5.69 6.18 -11.10
N PHE A 145 -7.02 6.24 -11.04
CA PHE A 145 -7.87 5.26 -10.39
C PHE A 145 -8.66 4.48 -11.44
N HIS A 146 -8.41 3.19 -11.53
CA HIS A 146 -8.99 2.27 -12.49
C HIS A 146 -10.10 1.45 -11.82
N GLN A 147 -11.26 1.38 -12.47
CA GLN A 147 -12.31 0.40 -12.18
C GLN A 147 -12.76 -0.23 -13.50
N SER A 148 -13.37 -1.41 -13.48
CA SER A 148 -13.87 -2.06 -14.69
C SER A 148 -15.28 -2.61 -14.52
N TRP A 149 -16.02 -2.61 -15.61
CA TRP A 149 -17.37 -3.17 -15.69
C TRP A 149 -17.70 -3.54 -17.14
N LYS A 150 -18.73 -4.35 -17.38
CA LYS A 150 -19.16 -4.70 -18.74
C LYS A 150 -19.46 -3.48 -19.64
N SER A 151 -19.91 -2.38 -19.04
CA SER A 151 -20.23 -1.12 -19.73
C SER A 151 -19.94 0.10 -18.85
N THR A 152 -20.18 1.30 -19.37
CA THR A 152 -20.08 2.55 -18.59
C THR A 152 -21.30 2.79 -17.69
N GLU A 153 -22.36 1.98 -17.82
CA GLU A 153 -23.57 2.06 -17.01
C GLU A 153 -23.45 1.15 -15.78
N LEU A 154 -23.28 1.76 -14.62
CA LEU A 154 -23.06 1.05 -13.36
C LEU A 154 -24.37 0.86 -12.58
N PRO A 155 -24.59 -0.28 -11.90
CA PRO A 155 -25.62 -0.42 -10.88
C PRO A 155 -25.54 0.64 -9.77
N THR A 156 -26.67 0.97 -9.15
CA THR A 156 -26.77 2.06 -8.15
C THR A 156 -25.77 1.91 -6.99
N LYS A 157 -25.67 0.73 -6.36
CA LYS A 157 -24.70 0.54 -5.26
C LYS A 157 -23.24 0.66 -5.71
N PHE A 158 -22.92 0.18 -6.91
CA PHE A 158 -21.59 0.37 -7.50
C PHE A 158 -21.29 1.84 -7.81
N GLN A 159 -22.28 2.60 -8.28
CA GLN A 159 -22.14 4.06 -8.40
C GLN A 159 -21.87 4.71 -7.05
N HIS A 160 -22.56 4.27 -5.99
CA HIS A 160 -22.38 4.80 -4.64
C HIS A 160 -20.95 4.57 -4.14
N TRP A 161 -20.45 3.34 -4.17
CA TRP A 161 -19.09 3.01 -3.73
C TRP A 161 -18.02 3.64 -4.61
N SER A 162 -18.16 3.58 -5.94
CA SER A 162 -17.29 4.30 -6.88
C SER A 162 -17.24 5.80 -6.58
N ALA A 163 -18.38 6.43 -6.26
CA ALA A 163 -18.43 7.84 -5.89
C ALA A 163 -17.64 8.14 -4.61
N THR A 164 -17.55 7.21 -3.65
CA THR A 164 -16.66 7.39 -2.48
C THR A 164 -15.21 7.48 -2.92
N CYS A 165 -14.75 6.58 -3.79
CA CYS A 165 -13.39 6.60 -4.33
C CYS A 165 -13.08 7.87 -5.11
N ARG A 166 -14.02 8.36 -5.93
CA ARG A 166 -13.86 9.60 -6.67
C ARG A 166 -13.81 10.84 -5.76
N LYS A 167 -14.63 10.89 -4.71
CA LYS A 167 -14.62 11.98 -3.71
C LYS A 167 -13.34 12.00 -2.88
N THR A 168 -12.84 10.81 -2.55
CA THR A 168 -11.62 10.62 -1.76
C THR A 168 -10.36 10.96 -2.55
N HIS A 169 -10.40 10.94 -3.89
CA HIS A 169 -9.29 11.24 -4.77
C HIS A 169 -9.59 12.40 -5.75
N PRO A 170 -9.89 13.62 -5.26
CA PRO A 170 -10.41 14.72 -6.08
C PRO A 170 -9.43 15.23 -7.15
N ALA A 171 -8.13 15.07 -6.91
CA ALA A 171 -7.07 15.48 -7.83
C ALA A 171 -6.66 14.39 -8.83
N TRP A 172 -7.29 13.21 -8.77
CA TRP A 172 -6.95 12.07 -9.61
C TRP A 172 -7.81 12.03 -10.85
N GLU A 173 -7.36 11.21 -11.80
CA GLU A 173 -8.17 10.76 -12.92
C GLU A 173 -8.87 9.45 -12.55
N TRP A 174 -10.14 9.33 -12.90
CA TRP A 174 -10.91 8.10 -12.73
C TRP A 174 -11.30 7.54 -14.09
N VAL A 175 -11.04 6.25 -14.29
CA VAL A 175 -11.30 5.55 -15.56
C VAL A 175 -12.12 4.30 -15.27
N ILE A 176 -13.21 4.15 -16.02
CA ILE A 176 -14.00 2.92 -16.09
C ILE A 176 -13.66 2.20 -17.40
N TRP A 177 -13.22 0.95 -17.28
CA TRP A 177 -12.85 0.09 -18.41
C TRP A 177 -14.00 -0.86 -18.77
N THR A 178 -14.40 -0.87 -20.04
CA THR A 178 -15.40 -1.80 -20.56
C THR A 178 -14.78 -3.07 -21.14
N ASP A 179 -15.56 -4.12 -21.35
CA ASP A 179 -15.09 -5.34 -22.02
C ASP A 179 -14.51 -5.04 -23.41
N ASP A 180 -15.13 -4.12 -24.15
CA ASP A 180 -14.63 -3.63 -25.43
C ASP A 180 -13.30 -2.88 -25.29
N ASP A 181 -13.15 -2.06 -24.24
CA ASP A 181 -11.90 -1.34 -23.99
C ASP A 181 -10.76 -2.29 -23.62
N ASN A 182 -11.07 -3.37 -22.91
CA ASN A 182 -10.11 -4.41 -22.53
C ASN A 182 -9.56 -5.14 -23.75
N LEU A 183 -10.43 -5.48 -24.70
CA LEU A 183 -9.99 -6.06 -25.96
C LEU A 183 -9.11 -5.07 -26.75
N ARG A 184 -9.51 -3.79 -26.84
CA ARG A 184 -8.71 -2.75 -27.52
C ARG A 184 -7.34 -2.55 -26.85
N LEU A 185 -7.28 -2.61 -25.52
CA LEU A 185 -6.05 -2.52 -24.74
C LEU A 185 -5.07 -3.63 -25.13
N VAL A 186 -5.54 -4.87 -25.17
CA VAL A 186 -4.74 -6.04 -25.58
C VAL A 186 -4.26 -5.90 -27.02
N GLN A 187 -5.17 -5.62 -27.95
CA GLN A 187 -4.82 -5.47 -29.37
C GLN A 187 -3.78 -4.38 -29.62
N LYS A 188 -3.87 -3.28 -28.87
CA LYS A 188 -2.97 -2.13 -29.04
C LYS A 188 -1.59 -2.34 -28.44
N HIS A 189 -1.51 -2.90 -27.23
CA HIS A 189 -0.26 -2.93 -26.45
C HIS A 189 0.36 -4.31 -26.29
N PHE A 190 -0.42 -5.38 -26.50
CA PHE A 190 0.03 -6.76 -26.31
C PHE A 190 -0.59 -7.70 -27.35
N PRO A 191 -0.36 -7.47 -28.66
CA PRO A 191 -0.94 -8.29 -29.72
C PRO A 191 -0.56 -9.77 -29.60
N SER A 192 0.61 -10.11 -29.02
CA SER A 192 0.98 -11.51 -28.79
C SER A 192 0.07 -12.23 -27.79
N LEU A 193 -0.63 -11.49 -26.92
CA LEU A 193 -1.58 -12.05 -25.95
C LEU A 193 -3.01 -12.16 -26.49
N GLU A 194 -3.32 -11.56 -27.65
CA GLU A 194 -4.71 -11.50 -28.17
C GLU A 194 -5.31 -12.89 -28.36
N MET A 195 -4.53 -13.84 -28.87
CA MET A 195 -5.01 -15.20 -29.06
C MET A 195 -5.40 -15.86 -27.74
N SER A 196 -4.54 -15.78 -26.72
CA SER A 196 -4.83 -16.33 -25.39
C SER A 196 -6.02 -15.62 -24.74
N TYR A 197 -6.09 -14.29 -24.85
CA TYR A 197 -7.19 -13.49 -24.33
C TYR A 197 -8.54 -13.90 -24.91
N ARG A 198 -8.61 -14.14 -26.23
CA ARG A 198 -9.83 -14.60 -26.91
C ARG A 198 -10.20 -16.04 -26.55
N HIS A 199 -9.22 -16.88 -26.23
CA HIS A 199 -9.46 -18.26 -25.81
C HIS A 199 -10.00 -18.39 -24.40
N LEU A 200 -9.86 -17.37 -23.54
CA LEU A 200 -10.37 -17.41 -22.17
C LEU A 200 -11.88 -17.69 -22.14
N PRO A 201 -12.40 -18.50 -21.18
CA PRO A 201 -13.78 -18.99 -21.22
C PRO A 201 -14.87 -17.93 -21.05
N GLY A 202 -14.57 -16.82 -20.36
CA GLY A 202 -15.58 -15.80 -20.04
C GLY A 202 -14.98 -14.44 -19.67
N GLU A 203 -15.85 -13.44 -19.54
CA GLU A 203 -15.42 -12.04 -19.34
C GLU A 203 -14.71 -11.82 -18.01
N ILE A 204 -15.06 -12.55 -16.95
CA ILE A 204 -14.36 -12.42 -15.66
C ILE A 204 -12.86 -12.75 -15.79
N TYR A 205 -12.52 -13.78 -16.57
CA TYR A 205 -11.12 -14.14 -16.83
C TYR A 205 -10.38 -13.03 -17.58
N ARG A 206 -11.07 -12.41 -18.55
CA ARG A 206 -10.54 -11.33 -19.38
C ARG A 206 -10.39 -10.04 -18.59
N ALA A 207 -11.34 -9.73 -17.71
CA ALA A 207 -11.26 -8.61 -16.79
C ALA A 207 -10.05 -8.80 -15.87
N ASP A 208 -9.90 -9.96 -15.23
CA ASP A 208 -8.76 -10.29 -14.36
C ASP A 208 -7.40 -10.08 -15.05
N LEU A 209 -7.24 -10.59 -16.27
CA LEU A 209 -6.05 -10.38 -17.09
C LEU A 209 -5.84 -8.88 -17.39
N SER A 210 -6.90 -8.16 -17.74
CA SER A 210 -6.84 -6.74 -18.10
C SER A 210 -6.45 -5.86 -16.92
N ARG A 211 -6.84 -6.22 -15.69
CA ARG A 211 -6.40 -5.52 -14.47
C ARG A 211 -4.88 -5.45 -14.38
N ALA A 212 -4.18 -6.57 -14.65
CA ALA A 212 -2.73 -6.61 -14.69
C ALA A 212 -2.13 -5.75 -15.80
N LEU A 213 -2.80 -5.64 -16.96
CA LEU A 213 -2.40 -4.74 -18.03
C LEU A 213 -2.53 -3.27 -17.65
N TYR A 214 -3.59 -2.85 -16.96
CA TYR A 214 -3.72 -1.47 -16.47
C TYR A 214 -2.52 -1.12 -15.57
N MET A 215 -2.23 -2.00 -14.61
CA MET A 215 -1.16 -1.80 -13.65
C MET A 215 0.22 -1.78 -14.31
N TYR A 216 0.43 -2.59 -15.36
CA TYR A 216 1.68 -2.57 -16.10
C TYR A 216 1.81 -1.30 -16.95
N ILE A 217 0.80 -0.96 -17.76
CA ILE A 217 0.89 0.12 -18.76
C ILE A 217 0.80 1.50 -18.10
N PHE A 218 -0.18 1.70 -17.21
CA PHE A 218 -0.54 3.00 -16.67
C PHE A 218 -0.17 3.16 -15.19
N GLY A 219 0.02 2.07 -14.46
CA GLY A 219 0.21 2.10 -13.01
C GLY A 219 -1.02 2.66 -12.29
N GLY A 220 -0.81 3.31 -11.15
CA GLY A 220 -1.88 3.92 -10.37
C GLY A 220 -2.51 2.93 -9.40
N VAL A 221 -3.83 2.99 -9.26
CA VAL A 221 -4.62 2.11 -8.39
C VAL A 221 -5.72 1.46 -9.21
N TYR A 222 -5.85 0.14 -9.11
CA TYR A 222 -7.05 -0.57 -9.51
C TYR A 222 -7.86 -0.94 -8.27
N ALA A 223 -9.19 -0.81 -8.33
CA ALA A 223 -10.10 -1.35 -7.33
C ALA A 223 -11.41 -1.82 -7.98
N ASP A 224 -12.00 -2.90 -7.48
CA ASP A 224 -13.33 -3.35 -7.88
C ASP A 224 -14.40 -2.31 -7.53
N LEU A 225 -15.58 -2.44 -8.14
CA LEU A 225 -16.68 -1.49 -7.96
C LEU A 225 -17.38 -1.61 -6.61
N ASP A 226 -17.17 -2.71 -5.89
CA ASP A 226 -17.69 -2.96 -4.56
C ASP A 226 -16.72 -2.57 -3.42
N MET A 227 -15.81 -1.65 -3.72
CA MET A 227 -14.88 -1.04 -2.78
C MET A 227 -15.33 0.36 -2.36
N GLU A 228 -15.53 0.56 -1.05
CA GLU A 228 -15.67 1.88 -0.44
C GLU A 228 -14.27 2.44 -0.11
N CYS A 229 -13.94 3.61 -0.63
CA CYS A 229 -12.68 4.30 -0.31
C CYS A 229 -12.86 5.21 0.90
N LEU A 230 -12.20 4.87 1.99
CA LEU A 230 -12.27 5.56 3.27
C LEU A 230 -11.27 6.72 3.37
N ARG A 231 -10.13 6.62 2.67
CA ARG A 231 -9.03 7.61 2.74
C ARG A 231 -8.26 7.75 1.42
N PRO A 232 -7.61 8.90 1.17
CA PRO A 232 -6.74 9.07 0.01
C PRO A 232 -5.60 8.06 0.02
N THR A 233 -5.34 7.44 -1.13
CA THR A 233 -4.27 6.46 -1.28
C THR A 233 -2.89 7.07 -1.04
N GLU A 234 -2.73 8.39 -1.15
CA GLU A 234 -1.52 9.09 -0.75
C GLU A 234 -1.18 8.92 0.73
N GLU A 235 -2.18 8.69 1.60
CA GLU A 235 -1.92 8.36 3.00
C GLU A 235 -1.24 7.00 3.13
N LEU A 236 -1.67 6.00 2.36
CA LEU A 236 -0.97 4.72 2.27
C LEU A 236 0.48 4.94 1.87
N GLN A 237 0.70 5.64 0.75
CA GLN A 237 2.05 5.89 0.23
C GLN A 237 2.96 6.55 1.27
N LYS A 238 2.43 7.44 2.13
CA LYS A 238 3.16 8.05 3.26
C LYS A 238 3.44 7.04 4.37
N MET A 239 2.46 6.22 4.76
CA MET A 239 2.61 5.22 5.81
C MET A 239 3.66 4.16 5.47
N VAL A 240 3.71 3.73 4.21
CA VAL A 240 4.67 2.73 3.74
C VAL A 240 5.93 3.33 3.10
N ALA A 241 6.08 4.67 3.09
CA ALA A 241 7.20 5.36 2.44
C ALA A 241 8.59 4.83 2.86
N GLY A 242 8.77 4.57 4.16
CA GLY A 242 10.02 4.05 4.73
C GLY A 242 10.29 2.57 4.41
N SER A 243 9.30 1.85 3.90
CA SER A 243 9.43 0.46 3.48
C SER A 243 9.91 0.31 2.03
N PHE A 244 10.08 1.41 1.30
CA PHE A 244 10.46 1.39 -0.12
C PHE A 244 11.86 1.93 -0.38
N ASN A 245 12.78 1.03 -0.72
CA ASN A 245 14.07 1.41 -1.30
C ASN A 245 14.12 1.21 -2.83
N THR A 246 13.02 0.76 -3.44
CA THR A 246 12.95 0.49 -4.88
C THR A 246 12.23 1.60 -5.65
N PRO A 247 12.72 1.96 -6.85
CA PRO A 247 12.03 2.92 -7.71
C PRO A 247 10.72 2.34 -8.29
N ILE A 248 10.68 1.03 -8.54
CA ILE A 248 9.50 0.36 -9.11
C ILE A 248 8.80 -0.46 -8.02
N LYS A 249 7.48 -0.28 -7.90
CA LYS A 249 6.67 -0.83 -6.81
C LYS A 249 5.40 -1.47 -7.34
N ALA A 250 5.04 -2.63 -6.81
CA ALA A 250 3.71 -3.21 -6.94
C ALA A 250 3.23 -3.61 -5.54
N MET A 251 2.00 -3.24 -5.19
CA MET A 251 1.41 -3.48 -3.87
C MET A 251 0.05 -4.16 -4.02
N PHE A 252 -0.19 -5.13 -3.16
CA PHE A 252 -1.41 -5.91 -3.12
C PHE A 252 -1.93 -5.94 -1.69
N GLY A 253 -3.25 -5.86 -1.51
CA GLY A 253 -3.86 -6.07 -0.20
C GLY A 253 -3.86 -7.56 0.16
N ARG A 254 -3.47 -7.89 1.39
CA ARG A 254 -3.72 -9.21 1.96
C ARG A 254 -5.08 -9.23 2.66
N MET A 255 -5.74 -10.37 2.71
CA MET A 255 -6.96 -10.60 3.49
C MET A 255 -6.66 -11.64 4.55
N GLY A 256 -6.95 -11.29 5.81
CA GLY A 256 -6.62 -12.11 6.98
C GLY A 256 -5.12 -12.42 7.09
N ASP A 257 -4.78 -13.22 8.09
CA ASP A 257 -3.40 -13.69 8.31
C ASP A 257 -3.23 -15.18 8.01
N ASP A 258 -4.32 -15.91 7.75
CA ASP A 258 -4.30 -17.33 7.45
C ASP A 258 -3.43 -17.63 6.20
N PRO A 259 -2.33 -18.38 6.34
CA PRO A 259 -1.49 -18.75 5.21
C PRO A 259 -2.17 -19.73 4.25
N ASP A 260 -3.14 -20.52 4.72
CA ASP A 260 -3.81 -21.58 3.95
C ASP A 260 -5.03 -21.05 3.19
N PHE A 261 -5.49 -19.84 3.51
CA PHE A 261 -6.57 -19.20 2.77
C PHE A 261 -6.12 -18.84 1.35
N GLN A 262 -6.60 -19.59 0.35
CA GLN A 262 -6.18 -19.46 -1.04
C GLN A 262 -6.51 -18.10 -1.65
N HIS A 263 -7.58 -17.46 -1.17
CA HIS A 263 -8.03 -16.14 -1.60
C HIS A 263 -7.46 -15.00 -0.75
N SER A 264 -6.45 -15.27 0.09
CA SER A 264 -5.81 -14.28 0.99
C SER A 264 -5.13 -13.11 0.28
N ILE A 265 -5.05 -13.09 -1.05
CA ILE A 265 -4.61 -11.93 -1.83
C ILE A 265 -5.64 -11.67 -2.94
N PRO A 266 -6.74 -10.97 -2.64
CA PRO A 266 -7.73 -10.68 -3.66
C PRO A 266 -7.16 -9.73 -4.72
N ASN A 267 -7.43 -10.02 -6.00
CA ASN A 267 -7.06 -9.18 -7.14
C ASN A 267 -8.01 -7.97 -7.34
N ALA A 268 -8.91 -7.74 -6.37
CA ALA A 268 -9.89 -6.67 -6.35
C ALA A 268 -9.31 -5.30 -5.95
N TRP A 269 -8.02 -5.23 -5.57
CA TRP A 269 -7.30 -4.00 -5.31
C TRP A 269 -5.80 -4.16 -5.56
N MET A 270 -5.22 -3.26 -6.33
CA MET A 270 -3.78 -3.27 -6.66
C MET A 270 -3.27 -1.84 -6.81
N LEU A 271 -1.99 -1.64 -6.53
CA LEU A 271 -1.32 -0.36 -6.73
C LEU A 271 0.06 -0.58 -7.35
N SER A 272 0.44 0.21 -8.34
CA SER A 272 1.78 0.10 -8.93
C SER A 272 2.32 1.37 -9.58
N THR A 273 3.63 1.39 -9.73
CA THR A 273 4.29 2.19 -10.76
C THR A 273 4.18 1.49 -12.12
N PRO A 274 4.09 2.21 -13.25
CA PRO A 274 4.14 1.62 -14.58
C PRO A 274 5.41 0.80 -14.82
N GLY A 275 5.29 -0.28 -15.58
CA GLY A 275 6.40 -1.11 -16.02
C GLY A 275 6.89 -2.12 -14.99
N HIS A 276 6.15 -2.41 -13.91
CA HIS A 276 6.58 -3.41 -12.94
C HIS A 276 6.59 -4.83 -13.55
N PRO A 277 7.74 -5.54 -13.59
CA PRO A 277 7.88 -6.79 -14.36
C PRO A 277 7.02 -7.94 -13.84
N PHE A 278 6.65 -7.95 -12.55
CA PHE A 278 5.68 -8.90 -11.98
C PHE A 278 4.45 -9.10 -12.87
N PHE A 279 3.83 -8.02 -13.36
CA PHE A 279 2.62 -8.14 -14.18
C PHE A 279 2.86 -8.90 -15.49
N LEU A 280 4.02 -8.72 -16.13
CA LEU A 280 4.38 -9.50 -17.31
C LEU A 280 4.60 -10.98 -16.98
N HIS A 281 5.18 -11.30 -15.82
CA HIS A 281 5.32 -12.69 -15.38
C HIS A 281 3.96 -13.34 -15.11
N PHE A 282 3.04 -12.60 -14.51
CA PHE A 282 1.70 -13.07 -14.25
C PHE A 282 0.96 -13.32 -15.57
N LEU A 283 0.95 -12.34 -16.48
CA LEU A 283 0.36 -12.46 -17.82
C LEU A 283 0.97 -13.61 -18.63
N ARG A 284 2.29 -13.79 -18.54
CA ARG A 284 2.97 -14.90 -19.22
C ARG A 284 2.58 -16.27 -18.65
N THR A 285 2.33 -16.35 -17.35
CA THR A 285 1.85 -17.59 -16.72
C THR A 285 0.46 -17.95 -17.22
N ILE A 286 -0.44 -16.96 -17.30
CA ILE A 286 -1.78 -17.14 -17.87
C ILE A 286 -1.69 -17.59 -19.33
N ASP A 287 -0.88 -16.90 -20.14
CA ASP A 287 -0.66 -17.21 -21.56
C ASP A 287 -0.18 -18.65 -21.78
N GLU A 288 0.85 -19.08 -21.03
CA GLU A 288 1.38 -20.44 -21.09
C GLU A 288 0.33 -21.50 -20.73
N GLN A 289 -0.48 -21.25 -19.69
CA GLN A 289 -1.55 -22.15 -19.27
C GLN A 289 -2.67 -22.22 -20.32
N VAL A 290 -3.11 -21.08 -20.85
CA VAL A 290 -4.15 -21.01 -21.89
C VAL A 290 -3.71 -21.77 -23.14
N MET A 291 -2.48 -21.53 -23.61
CA MET A 291 -1.95 -22.21 -24.79
C MET A 291 -1.79 -23.72 -24.57
N ASP A 292 -1.34 -24.15 -23.39
CA ASP A 292 -1.26 -25.57 -23.03
C ASP A 292 -2.64 -26.24 -22.96
N ILE A 293 -3.63 -25.57 -22.35
CA ILE A 293 -5.02 -26.04 -22.31
C ILE A 293 -5.56 -26.24 -23.73
N LYS A 294 -5.34 -25.26 -24.61
CA LYS A 294 -5.81 -25.32 -26.01
C LYS A 294 -5.08 -26.37 -26.83
N ALA A 295 -3.75 -26.46 -26.72
CA ALA A 295 -2.94 -27.41 -27.49
C ALA A 295 -3.21 -28.86 -27.09
N ASN A 296 -3.49 -29.10 -25.80
CA ASN A 296 -3.68 -30.44 -25.26
C ASN A 296 -5.15 -30.78 -24.92
N ASN A 297 -6.09 -29.91 -25.31
CA ASN A 297 -7.53 -30.06 -25.07
C ASN A 297 -7.88 -30.38 -23.61
N LYS A 298 -7.26 -29.67 -22.67
CA LYS A 298 -7.48 -29.86 -21.23
C LYS A 298 -8.77 -29.17 -20.77
N SER A 299 -9.28 -29.58 -19.61
CA SER A 299 -10.36 -28.88 -18.93
C SER A 299 -9.89 -27.51 -18.44
N TRP A 300 -10.78 -26.52 -18.50
CA TRP A 300 -10.53 -25.18 -17.97
C TRP A 300 -10.65 -25.16 -16.44
N PRO A 301 -9.66 -24.60 -15.72
CA PRO A 301 -9.83 -24.21 -14.32
C PRO A 301 -10.89 -23.11 -14.19
N ASP A 302 -11.38 -22.89 -12.97
CA ASP A 302 -12.20 -21.71 -12.66
C ASP A 302 -11.41 -20.40 -12.81
N ALA A 303 -12.13 -19.27 -12.81
CA ALA A 303 -11.56 -17.94 -13.00
C ALA A 303 -10.56 -17.60 -11.89
N GLU A 304 -10.86 -17.97 -10.64
CA GLU A 304 -10.02 -17.64 -9.50
C GLU A 304 -8.65 -18.31 -9.57
N SER A 305 -8.62 -19.55 -10.05
CA SER A 305 -7.44 -20.40 -10.22
C SER A 305 -6.62 -20.11 -11.48
N LEU A 306 -7.23 -19.57 -12.55
CA LEU A 306 -6.52 -19.27 -13.80
C LEU A 306 -6.04 -17.82 -13.89
N THR A 307 -6.89 -16.85 -13.55
CA THR A 307 -6.60 -15.42 -13.74
C THR A 307 -6.86 -14.58 -12.49
N GLY A 308 -7.61 -15.11 -11.52
CA GLY A 308 -8.13 -14.39 -10.38
C GLY A 308 -7.24 -14.48 -9.12
N PRO A 309 -7.83 -14.40 -7.92
CA PRO A 309 -7.07 -14.22 -6.67
C PRO A 309 -6.14 -15.40 -6.32
N VAL A 310 -6.54 -16.64 -6.61
CA VAL A 310 -5.70 -17.82 -6.33
C VAL A 310 -4.48 -17.81 -7.26
N ALA A 311 -4.69 -17.58 -8.55
CA ALA A 311 -3.62 -17.44 -9.55
C ALA A 311 -2.66 -16.30 -9.20
N LEU A 312 -3.19 -15.14 -8.77
CA LEU A 312 -2.40 -13.99 -8.37
C LEU A 312 -1.52 -14.31 -7.15
N ARG A 313 -2.07 -14.93 -6.10
CA ARG A 313 -1.32 -15.33 -4.90
C ARG A 313 -0.17 -16.27 -5.24
N GLU A 314 -0.43 -17.30 -6.05
CA GLU A 314 0.60 -18.23 -6.50
C GLU A 314 1.68 -17.54 -7.34
N ALA A 315 1.29 -16.63 -8.23
CA ALA A 315 2.20 -15.86 -9.04
C ALA A 315 3.12 -14.98 -8.19
N ILE A 316 2.61 -14.33 -7.13
CA ILE A 316 3.42 -13.52 -6.20
C ILE A 316 4.44 -14.41 -5.48
N ALA A 317 4.00 -15.55 -4.92
CA ALA A 317 4.88 -16.47 -4.22
C ALA A 317 6.01 -16.99 -5.14
N LYS A 318 5.64 -17.39 -6.36
CA LYS A 318 6.61 -17.87 -7.36
C LYS A 318 7.57 -16.78 -7.83
N TYR A 319 7.08 -15.55 -7.99
CA TYR A 319 7.89 -14.44 -8.47
C TYR A 319 9.04 -14.11 -7.52
N GLU A 320 8.75 -14.03 -6.22
CA GLU A 320 9.80 -13.78 -5.22
C GLU A 320 10.80 -14.95 -5.14
N GLU A 321 10.34 -16.21 -5.24
CA GLU A 321 11.23 -17.37 -5.29
C GLU A 321 12.14 -17.34 -6.54
N ASP A 322 11.56 -17.13 -7.73
CA ASP A 322 12.31 -17.12 -8.98
C ASP A 322 13.26 -15.89 -9.06
N LYS A 323 12.92 -14.74 -8.46
CA LYS A 323 13.80 -13.56 -8.36
C LYS A 323 15.10 -13.94 -7.64
N VAL A 324 14.98 -14.70 -6.54
CA VAL A 324 16.13 -15.17 -5.74
C VAL A 324 16.93 -16.25 -6.48
N ARG A 325 16.26 -17.21 -7.12
CA ARG A 325 16.91 -18.42 -7.67
C ARG A 325 17.38 -18.30 -9.12
N ARG A 326 16.72 -17.50 -9.95
CA ARG A 326 16.82 -17.60 -11.42
C ARG A 326 17.19 -16.31 -12.14
N GLY A 327 17.09 -15.14 -11.51
CA GLY A 327 17.61 -13.85 -12.01
C GLY A 327 17.48 -13.64 -13.52
N ARG A 328 18.55 -13.89 -14.29
CA ARG A 328 18.59 -13.77 -15.75
C ARG A 328 17.53 -14.62 -16.49
N ARG A 329 17.28 -15.86 -16.07
CA ARG A 329 16.32 -16.77 -16.74
C ARG A 329 14.87 -16.31 -16.59
N MET A 330 14.57 -15.51 -15.56
CA MET A 330 13.27 -14.88 -15.42
C MET A 330 13.04 -13.92 -16.59
N LYS A 331 14.04 -13.13 -16.98
CA LYS A 331 13.94 -12.14 -18.07
C LYS A 331 13.58 -12.78 -19.41
N ASP A 332 14.26 -13.88 -19.77
CA ASP A 332 14.04 -14.60 -21.04
C ASP A 332 12.58 -15.04 -21.23
N ARG A 333 11.89 -15.34 -20.13
CA ARG A 333 10.51 -15.83 -20.15
C ARG A 333 9.50 -14.77 -20.59
N ILE A 334 9.81 -13.48 -20.38
CA ILE A 334 8.91 -12.36 -20.70
C ILE A 334 9.38 -11.52 -21.89
N THR A 335 10.47 -11.89 -22.57
CA THR A 335 11.06 -11.11 -23.66
C THR A 335 10.05 -10.73 -24.75
N GLN A 336 9.12 -11.62 -25.11
CA GLN A 336 8.08 -11.27 -26.09
C GLN A 336 7.14 -10.18 -25.58
N LEU A 337 6.68 -10.28 -24.32
CA LEU A 337 5.80 -9.27 -23.74
C LEU A 337 6.51 -7.93 -23.51
N VAL A 338 7.82 -7.95 -23.25
CA VAL A 338 8.63 -6.71 -23.19
C VAL A 338 8.72 -6.03 -24.56
N LYS A 339 8.81 -6.80 -25.66
CA LYS A 339 8.84 -6.26 -27.02
C LYS A 339 7.50 -5.66 -27.45
N ASP A 340 6.41 -6.29 -27.05
CA ASP A 340 5.06 -5.82 -27.32
C ASP A 340 4.73 -4.56 -26.50
N GLY A 341 5.07 -4.60 -25.22
CA GLY A 341 4.72 -3.56 -24.25
C GLY A 341 5.47 -2.23 -24.44
N PRO A 342 4.99 -1.16 -23.79
CA PRO A 342 5.54 0.18 -24.00
C PRO A 342 6.83 0.50 -23.23
N PHE A 343 7.33 -0.44 -22.42
CA PHE A 343 8.54 -0.26 -21.63
C PHE A 343 9.60 -1.26 -22.08
N GLY A 344 10.78 -0.75 -22.45
CA GLY A 344 11.92 -1.60 -22.81
C GLY A 344 12.47 -2.45 -21.66
N GLU A 345 13.47 -3.27 -21.97
CA GLU A 345 14.19 -4.08 -20.98
C GLU A 345 14.76 -3.22 -19.86
N SER A 346 14.70 -3.75 -18.63
CA SER A 346 15.07 -3.04 -17.41
C SER A 346 16.02 -3.91 -16.63
N ASP A 347 17.25 -4.00 -17.11
CA ASP A 347 18.20 -4.94 -16.57
C ASP A 347 18.65 -4.62 -15.14
N ASP A 348 18.45 -3.38 -14.69
CA ASP A 348 19.09 -2.82 -13.49
C ASP A 348 18.15 -2.18 -12.45
N LEU A 349 16.82 -2.18 -12.66
CA LEU A 349 15.91 -1.55 -11.68
C LEU A 349 15.48 -2.56 -10.62
N ASP A 350 15.85 -2.29 -9.37
CA ASP A 350 15.29 -3.01 -8.24
C ASP A 350 13.76 -2.82 -8.22
N HIS A 351 13.06 -3.92 -8.04
CA HIS A 351 11.61 -4.01 -8.10
C HIS A 351 11.14 -5.01 -7.04
N GLN A 352 10.04 -4.73 -6.37
CA GLN A 352 9.56 -5.56 -5.28
C GLN A 352 8.03 -5.58 -5.27
N VAL A 353 7.48 -6.77 -5.01
CA VAL A 353 6.08 -6.94 -4.67
C VAL A 353 5.91 -6.79 -3.16
N PHE A 354 4.96 -5.95 -2.75
CA PHE A 354 4.65 -5.70 -1.36
C PHE A 354 3.24 -6.18 -1.04
N LEU A 355 3.12 -6.99 0.02
CA LEU A 355 1.83 -7.35 0.58
C LEU A 355 1.52 -6.39 1.73
N LEU A 356 0.41 -5.67 1.60
CA LEU A 356 -0.08 -4.76 2.63
C LEU A 356 -0.78 -5.55 3.72
N PRO A 357 -0.67 -5.12 4.99
CA PRO A 357 -1.45 -5.69 6.08
C PRO A 357 -2.96 -5.67 5.78
N SER A 358 -3.67 -6.66 6.30
CA SER A 358 -5.11 -6.84 6.03
C SER A 358 -5.93 -5.60 6.34
N SER A 359 -5.64 -4.95 7.46
CA SER A 359 -6.33 -3.76 7.93
C SER A 359 -6.29 -2.55 6.99
N PHE A 360 -5.39 -2.51 6.00
CA PHE A 360 -5.29 -1.37 5.08
C PHE A 360 -6.31 -1.42 3.94
N ILE A 361 -6.51 -2.59 3.33
CA ILE A 361 -7.31 -2.75 2.11
C ILE A 361 -8.51 -3.67 2.34
N TYR A 362 -8.31 -4.76 3.07
CA TYR A 362 -9.32 -5.78 3.36
C TYR A 362 -9.49 -5.95 4.88
N PRO A 363 -9.93 -4.90 5.61
CA PRO A 363 -10.11 -5.01 7.05
C PRO A 363 -11.18 -6.03 7.41
N TYR A 364 -12.19 -6.22 6.55
CA TYR A 364 -13.14 -7.33 6.63
C TYR A 364 -12.60 -8.53 5.85
N SER A 365 -12.31 -9.63 6.55
CA SER A 365 -11.92 -10.90 5.93
C SER A 365 -13.14 -11.72 5.55
N TRP A 366 -13.04 -12.45 4.44
CA TRP A 366 -14.07 -13.41 3.99
C TRP A 366 -13.79 -14.83 4.52
N GLY A 367 -12.64 -15.01 5.16
CA GLY A 367 -12.26 -16.25 5.83
C GLY A 367 -12.94 -16.43 7.18
N SER A 368 -12.49 -17.45 7.91
CA SER A 368 -13.02 -17.83 9.22
C SER A 368 -12.87 -16.74 10.28
N ASP A 369 -11.86 -15.89 10.15
CA ASP A 369 -11.59 -14.73 11.01
C ASP A 369 -12.62 -13.60 10.86
N GLY A 370 -13.34 -13.54 9.73
CA GLY A 370 -14.44 -12.59 9.51
C GLY A 370 -15.82 -13.07 9.95
N GLU A 371 -15.99 -14.37 10.25
CA GLU A 371 -17.28 -14.95 10.65
C GLU A 371 -17.97 -14.24 11.81
N PRO A 372 -17.26 -13.84 12.90
CA PRO A 372 -17.92 -13.24 14.06
C PRO A 372 -18.66 -11.93 13.76
N ILE A 373 -18.30 -11.23 12.69
CA ILE A 373 -18.87 -9.94 12.28
C ILE A 373 -19.58 -10.01 10.92
N ARG A 374 -19.68 -11.21 10.32
CA ARG A 374 -20.30 -11.43 8.99
C ARG A 374 -21.72 -10.87 8.92
N GLY A 375 -22.49 -11.01 10.00
CA GLY A 375 -23.87 -10.52 10.07
C GLY A 375 -24.00 -9.01 9.86
N GLN A 376 -22.98 -8.22 10.23
CA GLN A 376 -22.97 -6.75 10.05
C GLN A 376 -22.19 -6.33 8.81
N CYS A 377 -21.19 -7.11 8.40
CA CYS A 377 -20.23 -6.71 7.37
C CYS A 377 -20.49 -7.26 5.98
N TRP A 378 -21.28 -8.33 5.83
CA TRP A 378 -21.58 -8.90 4.53
C TRP A 378 -22.81 -8.24 3.91
N VAL A 379 -22.68 -7.66 2.71
CA VAL A 379 -23.75 -6.87 2.07
C VAL A 379 -25.01 -7.68 1.75
N LEU A 380 -24.91 -9.00 1.68
CA LEU A 380 -26.05 -9.90 1.44
C LEU A 380 -26.70 -10.40 2.73
N SER A 381 -26.18 -10.01 3.91
CA SER A 381 -26.79 -10.34 5.19
C SER A 381 -27.96 -9.40 5.51
N ASP A 382 -29.05 -9.95 6.06
CA ASP A 382 -30.20 -9.15 6.54
C ASP A 382 -29.80 -8.12 7.61
N GLY A 383 -28.73 -8.39 8.37
CA GLY A 383 -28.20 -7.52 9.42
C GLY A 383 -27.15 -6.52 8.95
N PHE A 384 -26.92 -6.40 7.64
CA PHE A 384 -25.85 -5.57 7.09
C PHE A 384 -25.99 -4.10 7.51
N ASP A 385 -24.91 -3.56 8.07
CA ASP A 385 -24.79 -2.15 8.42
C ASP A 385 -23.33 -1.73 8.21
N ALA A 386 -23.11 -0.94 7.15
CA ALA A 386 -21.78 -0.49 6.75
C ALA A 386 -21.09 0.33 7.86
N ASP A 387 -21.81 1.20 8.56
CA ASP A 387 -21.24 2.04 9.61
C ASP A 387 -20.90 1.21 10.84
N LYS A 388 -21.77 0.26 11.21
CA LYS A 388 -21.47 -0.67 12.29
C LYS A 388 -20.30 -1.58 11.96
N CYS A 389 -20.22 -2.08 10.74
CA CYS A 389 -19.09 -2.87 10.26
C CYS A 389 -17.77 -2.09 10.39
N LYS A 390 -17.74 -0.84 9.93
CA LYS A 390 -16.56 0.05 10.05
C LYS A 390 -16.16 0.33 11.50
N GLU A 391 -17.13 0.45 12.41
CA GLU A 391 -16.88 0.59 13.85
C GLU A 391 -16.25 -0.67 14.44
N LEU A 392 -16.84 -1.85 14.18
CA LEU A 392 -16.35 -3.14 14.67
C LEU A 392 -14.93 -3.47 14.18
N LEU A 393 -14.60 -3.04 12.96
CA LEU A 393 -13.30 -3.22 12.34
C LEU A 393 -12.27 -2.14 12.72
N GLU A 394 -12.67 -1.13 13.50
CA GLU A 394 -11.82 -0.01 13.91
C GLU A 394 -11.06 0.65 12.74
N VAL A 395 -11.73 0.78 11.58
CA VAL A 395 -11.08 1.22 10.32
C VAL A 395 -10.45 2.61 10.46
N ARG A 396 -10.94 3.42 11.42
CA ARG A 396 -10.37 4.74 11.73
C ARG A 396 -9.00 4.60 12.39
N GLN A 397 -8.88 3.78 13.43
CA GLN A 397 -7.66 3.53 14.18
C GLN A 397 -6.63 2.83 13.30
N ALA A 398 -7.07 1.84 12.53
CA ALA A 398 -6.26 1.06 11.61
C ALA A 398 -5.74 1.84 10.39
N LYS A 399 -6.24 3.07 10.16
CA LYS A 399 -5.93 3.88 8.98
C LYS A 399 -6.24 3.17 7.64
N SER A 400 -7.28 2.34 7.63
CA SER A 400 -7.77 1.66 6.41
C SER A 400 -8.02 2.64 5.28
N ILE A 401 -7.58 2.26 4.09
CA ILE A 401 -7.70 3.04 2.85
C ILE A 401 -9.03 2.71 2.17
N CYS A 402 -9.35 1.42 2.13
CA CYS A 402 -10.59 0.92 1.55
C CYS A 402 -11.21 -0.16 2.46
N ILE A 403 -12.45 -0.48 2.16
CA ILE A 403 -13.18 -1.65 2.68
C ILE A 403 -14.08 -2.18 1.56
N THR A 404 -14.28 -3.49 1.52
CA THR A 404 -15.31 -4.15 0.72
C THR A 404 -16.22 -4.96 1.64
N TYR A 405 -17.52 -4.94 1.33
CA TYR A 405 -18.56 -5.66 2.05
C TYR A 405 -18.94 -6.99 1.39
N TRP A 406 -18.12 -7.43 0.43
CA TRP A 406 -18.21 -8.70 -0.27
C TRP A 406 -19.54 -8.97 -0.98
N SER A 407 -19.61 -8.55 -2.24
CA SER A 407 -20.85 -8.59 -3.02
C SER A 407 -21.12 -9.93 -3.72
N HIS A 408 -20.09 -10.77 -3.92
CA HIS A 408 -20.17 -12.04 -4.67
C HIS A 408 -20.88 -11.95 -6.03
N THR A 409 -20.69 -10.84 -6.73
CA THR A 409 -21.42 -10.55 -7.98
C THR A 409 -20.97 -11.35 -9.19
N HIS A 410 -19.96 -12.20 -9.06
CA HIS A 410 -19.38 -12.94 -10.17
C HIS A 410 -19.36 -14.43 -9.85
N THR A 411 -19.69 -15.22 -10.87
CA THR A 411 -19.56 -16.66 -10.95
C THR A 411 -18.64 -16.99 -12.14
N PRO A 412 -18.15 -18.24 -12.26
CA PRO A 412 -17.34 -18.65 -13.41
C PRO A 412 -18.03 -18.46 -14.78
N THR A 413 -19.37 -18.34 -14.82
CA THR A 413 -20.17 -18.20 -16.05
C THR A 413 -20.68 -16.78 -16.30
N GLY A 414 -20.37 -15.80 -15.44
CA GLY A 414 -20.85 -14.43 -15.57
C GLY A 414 -21.25 -13.83 -14.23
N HIS A 415 -22.18 -12.89 -14.21
CA HIS A 415 -22.65 -12.35 -12.94
C HIS A 415 -23.58 -13.31 -12.20
N ASP A 416 -23.50 -13.31 -10.87
CA ASP A 416 -24.53 -13.92 -10.04
C ASP A 416 -25.75 -12.98 -10.03
N PHE A 417 -26.77 -13.32 -10.82
CA PHE A 417 -27.95 -12.49 -10.97
C PHE A 417 -28.75 -12.33 -9.68
N ASP A 418 -28.69 -13.28 -8.75
CA ASP A 418 -29.38 -13.16 -7.48
C ASP A 418 -28.64 -12.18 -6.56
N ASN A 419 -27.31 -12.24 -6.52
CA ASN A 419 -26.51 -11.26 -5.77
C ASN A 419 -26.60 -9.85 -6.39
N MET A 420 -26.67 -9.77 -7.73
CA MET A 420 -26.83 -8.50 -8.44
C MET A 420 -28.13 -7.76 -8.08
N LYS A 421 -29.24 -8.47 -7.80
CA LYS A 421 -30.50 -7.83 -7.36
C LYS A 421 -30.32 -7.04 -6.06
N HIS A 422 -29.46 -7.52 -5.16
CA HIS A 422 -29.13 -6.83 -3.91
C HIS A 422 -28.23 -5.61 -4.12
N ILE A 423 -27.79 -5.31 -5.34
CA ILE A 423 -26.85 -4.22 -5.68
C ILE A 423 -27.49 -3.23 -6.65
N GLU A 424 -28.44 -3.70 -7.44
CA GLU A 424 -29.26 -2.89 -8.33
C GLU A 424 -30.40 -2.16 -7.58
N GLY A 425 -30.97 -2.80 -6.54
CA GLY A 425 -31.95 -2.21 -5.63
C GLY A 425 -31.31 -1.44 -4.48
#